data_AF-X1SBN7-F1
#
_entry.id   AF-X1SBN7-F1
#
_cell.length_a   1.000
_cell.length_b   1.000
_cell.length_c   1.000
_cell.angle_alpha   90.00
_cell.angle_beta   90.00
_cell.angle_gamma   90.00
#
_symmetry.space_group_name_H-M   'P 1'
#
loop_
_entity.id
_entity.type
_entity.pdbx_description
1 polymer ?
#
loop_
_entity_poly.entity_id
_entity_poly.type
_entity_poly.pdbx_seq_one_letter_code
_entity_poly.pdbx_strand_id
1 'polypeptide(L)'
;AVAASAPPVEFVAAPPAASAPEDAGSAAASAPLPVASAPLEVRDVAPPPAVAQPASAPAVPEGQALRITASAESWVEVVDAKGQVLVSRVLRQGEQQEFGGAAPYKLRIGN
;
A
#
# COMPACT_ATOMS: atom_id res chain seq x y z
N ALA A 1 55.60 8.24 -2.28
CA ALA A 1 55.80 7.09 -1.38
C ALA A 1 56.01 7.60 0.03
N VAL A 2 55.14 7.23 0.99
CA VAL A 2 55.34 6.95 2.43
C VAL A 2 53.95 6.44 2.90
N ALA A 3 53.69 5.14 2.79
CA ALA A 3 53.71 4.13 3.86
C ALA A 3 52.54 4.27 4.87
N ALA A 4 51.46 3.52 4.60
CA ALA A 4 50.36 3.29 5.53
C ALA A 4 50.79 2.25 6.59
N SER A 5 50.60 2.59 7.87
CA SER A 5 51.01 1.77 9.01
C SER A 5 49.81 0.96 9.52
N ALA A 6 49.90 -0.36 9.51
CA ALA A 6 48.91 -1.28 10.10
C ALA A 6 49.42 -1.79 11.47
N PRO A 7 48.56 -1.95 12.50
CA PRO A 7 48.96 -2.55 13.77
C PRO A 7 48.97 -4.10 13.72
N PRO A 8 49.83 -4.76 14.52
CA PRO A 8 50.09 -6.20 14.45
C PRO A 8 48.99 -7.06 15.09
N VAL A 9 48.80 -8.25 14.53
CA VAL A 9 47.99 -9.35 15.06
C VAL A 9 48.69 -9.99 16.26
N GLU A 10 48.00 -10.09 17.39
CA GLU A 10 48.50 -10.82 18.57
C GLU A 10 47.79 -12.18 18.67
N PHE A 11 48.57 -13.25 18.67
CA PHE A 11 48.14 -14.64 18.74
C PHE A 11 48.35 -15.13 20.16
N VAL A 12 47.27 -15.51 20.86
CA VAL A 12 47.36 -16.11 22.20
C VAL A 12 47.02 -17.59 22.10
N ALA A 13 47.97 -18.41 22.58
CA ALA A 13 47.99 -19.86 22.49
C ALA A 13 47.01 -20.56 23.47
N ALA A 14 46.60 -21.77 23.07
CA ALA A 14 45.68 -22.66 23.78
C ALA A 14 46.31 -23.37 25.01
N PRO A 15 45.52 -23.67 26.07
CA PRO A 15 45.90 -24.65 27.08
C PRO A 15 45.46 -26.10 26.70
N PRO A 16 46.14 -27.13 27.25
CA PRO A 16 46.12 -28.52 26.76
C PRO A 16 44.94 -29.38 27.27
N ALA A 17 44.73 -30.51 26.58
CA ALA A 17 43.74 -31.54 26.83
C ALA A 17 44.14 -32.56 27.92
N ALA A 18 43.16 -33.08 28.67
CA ALA A 18 43.14 -34.38 29.38
C ALA A 18 41.74 -34.51 30.06
N SER A 19 41.06 -35.63 30.23
CA SER A 19 41.10 -37.04 29.77
C SER A 19 39.69 -37.59 30.05
N ALA A 20 39.23 -38.54 29.25
CA ALA A 20 37.96 -39.25 29.46
C ALA A 20 38.00 -40.13 30.74
N PRO A 21 36.83 -40.51 31.28
CA PRO A 21 36.43 -41.90 31.12
C PRO A 21 34.96 -42.09 30.74
N GLU A 22 34.72 -43.23 30.12
CA GLU A 22 33.46 -43.83 29.72
C GLU A 22 32.61 -44.18 30.95
N ASP A 23 31.28 -44.01 30.90
CA ASP A 23 30.37 -44.88 31.63
C ASP A 23 29.03 -45.00 30.91
N ALA A 24 28.60 -46.25 30.77
CA ALA A 24 27.39 -46.69 30.10
C ALA A 24 26.17 -46.53 31.01
N GLY A 25 25.05 -46.05 30.47
CA GLY A 25 23.77 -46.08 31.18
C GLY A 25 22.67 -45.46 30.34
N SER A 26 22.00 -46.28 29.51
CA SER A 26 20.66 -46.78 29.80
C SER A 26 19.57 -45.70 29.81
N ALA A 27 18.87 -45.63 28.67
CA ALA A 27 17.42 -45.48 28.53
C ALA A 27 16.63 -44.66 29.57
N ALA A 28 15.96 -43.60 29.10
CA ALA A 28 14.53 -43.40 29.37
C ALA A 28 13.93 -42.25 28.53
N ALA A 29 12.96 -42.63 27.69
CA ALA A 29 11.72 -41.92 27.38
C ALA A 29 11.76 -40.44 26.93
N SER A 30 11.57 -40.25 25.63
CA SER A 30 10.96 -39.03 25.08
C SER A 30 9.58 -38.79 25.71
N ALA A 31 9.47 -37.78 26.57
CA ALA A 31 8.18 -37.22 26.94
C ALA A 31 7.79 -36.17 25.87
N PRO A 32 6.64 -36.29 25.19
CA PRO A 32 6.17 -35.23 24.31
C PRO A 32 5.76 -34.02 25.15
N LEU A 33 6.35 -32.87 24.86
CA LEU A 33 5.91 -31.58 25.39
C LEU A 33 4.50 -31.27 24.86
N PRO A 34 3.54 -30.84 25.71
CA PRO A 34 2.26 -30.37 25.21
C PRO A 34 2.48 -29.08 24.43
N VAL A 35 2.22 -29.11 23.13
CA VAL A 35 2.21 -27.92 22.29
C VAL A 35 0.95 -27.15 22.63
N ALA A 36 1.08 -26.07 23.37
CA ALA A 36 -0.01 -25.13 23.59
C ALA A 36 -0.35 -24.47 22.24
N SER A 37 -1.46 -24.88 21.62
CA SER A 37 -2.03 -24.16 20.48
C SER A 37 -2.62 -22.85 20.99
N ALA A 38 -1.86 -21.77 20.90
CA ALA A 38 -2.41 -20.43 21.00
C ALA A 38 -3.37 -20.22 19.81
N PRO A 39 -4.61 -19.74 20.01
CA PRO A 39 -5.46 -19.37 18.90
C PRO A 39 -4.78 -18.21 18.15
N LEU A 40 -4.60 -18.37 16.84
CA LEU A 40 -4.23 -17.25 15.98
C LEU A 40 -5.38 -16.25 16.05
N GLU A 41 -5.16 -15.13 16.75
CA GLU A 41 -6.02 -13.96 16.63
C GLU A 41 -5.96 -13.49 15.17
N VAL A 42 -7.01 -13.81 14.43
CA VAL A 42 -7.31 -13.22 13.14
C VAL A 42 -7.48 -11.73 13.40
N ARG A 43 -6.45 -10.95 13.07
CA ARG A 43 -6.60 -9.50 12.96
C ARG A 43 -7.66 -9.25 11.90
N ASP A 44 -8.78 -8.69 12.34
CA ASP A 44 -9.83 -8.18 11.46
C ASP A 44 -9.16 -7.15 10.52
N VAL A 45 -8.95 -7.56 9.27
CA VAL A 45 -8.51 -6.65 8.22
C VAL A 45 -9.70 -5.77 7.94
N ALA A 46 -9.58 -4.49 8.29
CA ALA A 46 -10.57 -3.49 7.93
C ALA A 46 -10.87 -3.61 6.42
N PRO A 47 -12.15 -3.69 6.02
CA PRO A 47 -12.50 -3.81 4.62
C PRO A 47 -11.89 -2.63 3.84
N PRO A 48 -11.41 -2.86 2.61
CA PRO A 48 -10.94 -1.77 1.77
C PRO A 48 -12.05 -0.72 1.64
N PRO A 49 -11.71 0.58 1.58
CA PRO A 49 -12.71 1.62 1.42
C PRO A 49 -13.57 1.27 0.21
N ALA A 50 -14.88 1.21 0.40
CA ALA A 50 -15.82 0.96 -0.67
C ALA A 50 -15.54 1.97 -1.78
N VAL A 51 -15.18 1.47 -2.97
CA VAL A 51 -15.14 2.30 -4.18
C VAL A 51 -16.54 2.91 -4.31
N ALA A 52 -16.64 4.21 -4.10
CA ALA A 52 -17.89 4.93 -4.25
C ALA A 52 -18.37 4.66 -5.69
N GLN A 53 -19.43 3.85 -5.82
CA GLN A 53 -20.13 3.71 -7.08
C GLN A 53 -20.49 5.14 -7.52
N PRO A 54 -20.29 5.50 -8.81
CA PRO A 54 -20.66 6.82 -9.27
C PRO A 54 -22.14 7.00 -8.95
N ALA A 55 -22.43 7.92 -8.03
CA ALA A 55 -23.79 8.29 -7.70
C ALA A 55 -24.50 8.59 -9.01
N SER A 56 -25.65 7.95 -9.26
CA SER A 56 -26.49 8.21 -10.43
C SER A 56 -26.54 9.71 -10.67
N ALA A 57 -25.93 10.14 -11.78
CA ALA A 57 -25.82 11.56 -12.08
C ALA A 57 -27.25 12.13 -12.17
N PRO A 58 -27.56 13.22 -11.46
CA PRO A 58 -28.87 13.85 -11.59
C PRO A 58 -29.12 14.18 -13.06
N ALA A 59 -30.33 13.88 -13.54
CA ALA A 59 -30.74 14.11 -14.92
C ALA A 59 -30.48 15.58 -15.28
N VAL A 60 -29.60 15.80 -16.26
CA VAL A 60 -29.27 17.14 -16.72
C VAL A 60 -30.43 17.65 -17.58
N PRO A 61 -31.04 18.82 -17.26
CA PRO A 61 -32.10 19.38 -18.08
C PRO A 61 -31.62 19.62 -19.51
N GLU A 62 -32.45 19.23 -20.47
CA GLU A 62 -32.12 19.25 -21.90
C GLU A 62 -31.83 20.67 -22.38
N GLY A 63 -30.66 20.88 -23.01
CA GLY A 63 -30.30 22.12 -23.70
C GLY A 63 -29.21 23.00 -23.05
N GLN A 64 -28.78 22.74 -21.81
CA GLN A 64 -27.67 23.46 -21.16
C GLN A 64 -26.55 22.54 -20.61
N ALA A 65 -26.55 21.27 -21.02
CA ALA A 65 -25.59 20.28 -20.58
C ALA A 65 -24.20 20.50 -21.18
N LEU A 66 -23.17 20.57 -20.34
CA LEU A 66 -21.78 20.47 -20.77
C LEU A 66 -21.39 19.00 -20.88
N ARG A 67 -20.94 18.55 -22.07
CA ARG A 67 -20.43 17.19 -22.28
C ARG A 67 -18.91 17.19 -22.39
N ILE A 68 -18.24 16.33 -21.63
CA ILE A 68 -16.79 16.12 -21.65
C ILE A 68 -16.50 14.65 -21.95
N THR A 69 -15.59 14.38 -22.89
CA THR A 69 -15.10 13.03 -23.20
C THR A 69 -13.59 13.00 -23.01
N ALA A 70 -13.11 12.15 -22.12
CA ALA A 70 -11.68 12.00 -21.84
C ALA A 70 -11.05 10.99 -22.80
N SER A 71 -10.05 11.38 -23.60
CA SER A 71 -9.35 10.47 -24.53
C SER A 71 -8.21 9.69 -23.87
N ALA A 72 -7.77 10.12 -22.69
CA ALA A 72 -6.79 9.48 -21.83
C ALA A 72 -7.22 9.69 -20.37
N GLU A 73 -6.50 9.08 -19.42
CA GLU A 73 -6.73 9.38 -18.01
C GLU A 73 -6.45 10.87 -17.74
N SER A 74 -7.42 11.63 -17.24
CA SER A 74 -7.27 13.08 -17.07
C SER A 74 -8.03 13.58 -15.85
N TRP A 75 -7.39 14.41 -15.03
CA TRP A 75 -8.08 15.11 -13.96
C TRP A 75 -8.93 16.22 -14.56
N VAL A 76 -10.21 16.26 -14.21
CA VAL A 76 -11.18 17.25 -14.68
C VAL A 76 -11.88 17.86 -13.48
N GLU A 77 -11.84 19.19 -13.43
CA GLU A 77 -12.64 20.00 -12.52
C GLU A 77 -13.52 20.97 -13.30
N VAL A 78 -14.82 20.97 -13.00
CA VAL A 78 -15.80 21.87 -13.62
C VAL A 78 -16.44 22.70 -12.53
N VAL A 79 -16.43 24.02 -12.72
CA VAL A 79 -17.05 24.98 -11.82
C VAL A 79 -18.08 25.79 -12.59
N ASP A 80 -19.26 25.93 -12.00
CA ASP A 80 -20.41 26.66 -12.52
C ASP A 80 -20.25 28.20 -12.44
N ALA A 81 -21.13 28.96 -13.10
CA ALA A 81 -21.23 30.41 -12.95
C ALA A 81 -21.42 30.85 -11.49
N LYS A 82 -22.10 30.02 -10.68
CA LYS A 82 -22.29 30.25 -9.23
C LYS A 82 -21.05 29.94 -8.39
N GLY A 83 -19.96 29.46 -8.99
CA GLY A 83 -18.77 29.01 -8.28
C GLY A 83 -18.90 27.62 -7.67
N GLN A 84 -19.96 26.87 -7.99
CA GLN A 84 -20.16 25.50 -7.51
C GLN A 84 -19.33 24.51 -8.32
N VAL A 85 -18.53 23.68 -7.64
CA VAL A 85 -17.80 22.59 -8.27
C VAL A 85 -18.78 21.47 -8.61
N LEU A 86 -19.03 21.26 -9.90
CA LEU A 86 -19.89 20.19 -10.41
C LEU A 86 -19.16 18.84 -10.43
N VAL A 87 -17.84 18.87 -10.68
CA VAL A 87 -16.96 17.70 -10.62
C VAL A 87 -15.54 18.12 -10.30
N SER A 88 -14.81 17.26 -9.60
CA SER A 88 -13.35 17.36 -9.41
C SER A 88 -12.82 15.93 -9.22
N ARG A 89 -12.50 15.25 -10.33
CA ARG A 89 -12.00 13.86 -10.32
C ARG A 89 -11.22 13.54 -11.57
N VAL A 90 -10.52 12.40 -11.53
CA VAL A 90 -9.93 11.79 -12.73
C VAL A 90 -11.01 11.08 -13.54
N LEU A 91 -11.08 11.39 -14.83
CA LEU A 91 -11.82 10.65 -15.84
C LEU A 91 -10.90 9.64 -16.50
N ARG A 92 -11.39 8.42 -16.75
CA ARG A 92 -10.63 7.37 -17.46
C ARG A 92 -10.68 7.60 -18.98
N GLN A 93 -9.78 6.95 -19.71
CA GLN A 93 -9.84 6.92 -21.18
C GLN A 93 -11.21 6.40 -21.66
N GLY A 94 -11.80 7.13 -22.60
CA GLY A 94 -13.12 6.84 -23.18
C GLY A 94 -14.30 7.25 -22.28
N GLU A 95 -14.05 7.72 -21.06
CA GLU A 95 -15.12 8.13 -20.16
C GLU A 95 -15.75 9.43 -20.65
N GLN A 96 -17.08 9.42 -20.75
CA GLN A 96 -17.87 10.58 -21.15
C GLN A 96 -18.79 10.97 -20.00
N GLN A 97 -18.76 12.25 -19.64
CA GLN A 97 -19.56 12.79 -18.58
C GLN A 97 -20.33 14.03 -19.06
N GLU A 98 -21.60 14.10 -18.68
CA GLU A 98 -22.44 15.28 -18.86
C GLU A 98 -22.66 15.97 -17.52
N PHE A 99 -22.64 17.30 -17.54
CA PHE A 99 -22.82 18.15 -16.38
C PHE A 99 -23.96 19.13 -16.62
N GLY A 100 -24.88 19.22 -15.66
CA GLY A 100 -25.94 20.21 -15.63
C GLY A 100 -25.58 21.36 -14.71
N GLY A 101 -25.35 22.54 -15.28
CA GLY A 101 -25.17 23.77 -14.53
C GLY A 101 -25.62 25.00 -15.32
N ALA A 102 -25.39 26.17 -14.75
CA ALA A 102 -25.49 27.47 -15.38
C ALA A 102 -24.14 27.88 -16.00
N ALA A 103 -24.14 28.05 -17.31
CA ALA A 103 -23.04 28.74 -18.00
C ALA A 103 -22.91 30.20 -17.51
N PRO A 104 -21.72 30.81 -17.52
CA PRO A 104 -20.43 30.27 -17.99
C PRO A 104 -19.76 29.29 -17.02
N TYR A 105 -19.06 28.29 -17.57
CA TYR A 105 -18.29 27.31 -16.80
C TYR A 105 -16.80 27.65 -16.77
N LYS A 106 -16.13 27.31 -15.66
CA LYS A 106 -14.66 27.25 -15.57
C LYS A 106 -14.23 25.78 -15.56
N LEU A 107 -13.42 25.39 -16.54
CA LEU A 107 -12.89 24.04 -16.66
C LEU A 107 -11.39 24.04 -16.34
N ARG A 108 -10.94 23.07 -15.56
CA ARG A 108 -9.52 22.75 -15.36
C ARG A 108 -9.31 21.29 -15.76
N ILE A 109 -8.37 21.05 -16.66
CA ILE A 109 -8.05 19.72 -17.18
C ILE A 109 -6.54 19.51 -17.01
N GLY A 110 -6.13 18.37 -16.47
CA GLY A 110 -4.72 17.99 -16.32
C GLY A 110 -4.49 16.53 -16.71
N ASN A 111 -3.28 16.23 -17.19
CA ASN A 111 -2.79 14.88 -17.49
C ASN A 111 -1.39 14.70 -16.89
#